data_AF-X5XSP0-F1
#
_entry.id   AF-X5XSP0-F1
#
_cell.length_a   1.000
_cell.length_b   1.000
_cell.length_c   1.000
_cell.angle_alpha   90.00
_cell.angle_beta   90.00
_cell.angle_gamma   90.00
#
_symmetry.space_group_name_H-M   'P 1'
#
loop_
_entity.id
_entity.type
_entity.pdbx_description
1 polymer ?
#
loop_
_entity_poly.entity_id
_entity_poly.type
_entity_poly.pdbx_seq_one_letter_code
_entity_poly.pdbx_strand_id
1 'polypeptide(L)'
;MSASAYALTGFISWALALLIVMEVIRSYLVISGQVPANGFTPDNGALSPFMRRLARAHANCIEGLPIFGGLLGVAIIISKTDVTDPLASTMLGARIVQSVIHLVSTSQLAVSLRFTAFAVQMVIGAYWCWLLLI
;
A
#
# COMPACT_ATOMS: atom_id res chain seq x y z
N MET A 1 -9.71 -11.21 -16.91
CA MET A 1 -8.90 -11.22 -15.66
C MET A 1 -9.84 -11.46 -14.49
N SER A 2 -9.47 -12.30 -13.53
CA SER A 2 -10.23 -12.46 -12.28
C SER A 2 -10.16 -11.18 -11.44
N ALA A 3 -11.11 -10.99 -10.53
CA ALA A 3 -11.09 -9.85 -9.60
C ALA A 3 -9.79 -9.85 -8.76
N SER A 4 -9.28 -11.03 -8.44
CA SER A 4 -8.00 -11.24 -7.75
C SER A 4 -6.81 -10.71 -8.55
N ALA A 5 -6.76 -10.98 -9.85
CA ALA A 5 -5.70 -10.46 -10.72
C ALA A 5 -5.77 -8.93 -10.85
N TYR A 6 -6.97 -8.36 -10.94
CA TYR A 6 -7.15 -6.90 -10.90
C TYR A 6 -6.71 -6.30 -9.57
N ALA A 7 -7.09 -6.91 -8.44
CA ALA A 7 -6.70 -6.43 -7.12
C ALA A 7 -5.19 -6.49 -6.90
N LEU A 8 -4.53 -7.57 -7.31
CA LEU A 8 -3.07 -7.71 -7.20
C LEU A 8 -2.36 -6.67 -8.06
N THR A 9 -2.78 -6.53 -9.32
CA THR A 9 -2.22 -5.53 -10.23
C THR A 9 -2.46 -4.11 -9.70
N GLY A 10 -3.66 -3.83 -9.20
CA GLY A 10 -4.01 -2.54 -8.61
C GLY A 10 -3.19 -2.22 -7.36
N PHE A 11 -2.93 -3.19 -6.49
CA PHE A 11 -2.07 -3.02 -5.33
C PHE A 11 -0.64 -2.65 -5.76
N ILE A 12 -0.06 -3.42 -6.69
CA ILE A 12 1.29 -3.17 -7.22
C ILE A 12 1.37 -1.77 -7.86
N SER A 13 0.40 -1.45 -8.72
CA SER A 13 0.30 -0.13 -9.35
C SER A 13 0.17 1.01 -8.35
N TRP A 14 -0.56 0.79 -7.24
CA TRP A 14 -0.70 1.79 -6.18
C TRP A 14 0.63 2.00 -5.43
N ALA A 15 1.34 0.93 -5.08
CA ALA A 15 2.68 1.04 -4.49
C ALA A 15 3.64 1.81 -5.42
N LEU A 16 3.63 1.46 -6.71
CA LEU A 16 4.42 2.15 -7.73
C LEU A 16 4.03 3.63 -7.86
N ALA A 17 2.74 3.96 -7.84
CA ALA A 17 2.29 5.35 -7.91
C ALA A 17 2.81 6.18 -6.73
N LEU A 18 2.77 5.65 -5.51
CA LEU A 18 3.34 6.31 -4.33
C LEU A 18 4.86 6.54 -4.47
N LEU A 19 5.58 5.56 -5.03
CA LEU A 19 7.02 5.68 -5.31
C LEU A 19 7.31 6.75 -6.36
N ILE A 20 6.58 6.75 -7.47
CA ILE A 20 6.73 7.75 -8.55
C ILE A 20 6.52 9.16 -7.98
N VAL A 21 5.47 9.38 -7.19
CA VAL A 21 5.23 10.68 -6.55
C VAL A 21 6.42 11.10 -5.66
N MET A 22 6.98 10.15 -4.89
CA MET A 22 8.12 10.43 -4.01
C MET A 22 9.36 10.83 -4.82
N GLU A 23 9.68 10.09 -5.87
CA GLU A 23 10.89 10.31 -6.67
C GLU A 23 10.76 11.55 -7.58
N VAL A 24 9.56 11.90 -8.04
CA VAL A 24 9.30 13.18 -8.72
C VAL A 24 9.62 14.36 -7.79
N ILE A 25 9.13 14.32 -6.55
CA ILE A 25 9.39 15.40 -5.58
C ILE A 25 10.88 15.46 -5.21
N ARG A 26 11.52 14.31 -4.94
CA ARG A 26 12.95 14.26 -4.63
C ARG A 26 13.80 14.79 -5.78
N SER A 27 13.48 14.41 -7.02
CA SER A 27 14.17 14.89 -8.22
C SER A 27 14.07 16.42 -8.34
N TYR A 28 12.88 16.99 -8.11
CA TYR A 28 12.70 18.44 -8.09
C TYR A 28 13.56 19.13 -7.02
N LEU A 29 13.63 18.57 -5.81
CA LEU A 29 14.44 19.14 -4.71
C LEU A 29 15.95 19.13 -5.04
N VAL A 30 16.43 18.11 -5.76
CA VAL A 30 17.82 18.05 -6.23
C VAL A 30 18.08 19.06 -7.33
N ILE A 31 17.23 19.09 -8.36
CA ILE A 31 17.40 19.97 -9.53
C ILE A 31 17.32 21.44 -9.12
N SER A 32 16.48 21.77 -8.14
CA SER A 32 16.36 23.13 -7.60
C SER A 32 17.46 23.50 -6.58
N GLY A 33 18.38 22.59 -6.27
CA GLY A 33 19.48 22.82 -5.33
C GLY A 33 19.06 22.87 -3.86
N GLN A 34 17.82 22.51 -3.53
CA GLN A 34 17.31 22.54 -2.14
C GLN A 34 17.88 21.41 -1.29
N VAL A 35 18.17 20.25 -1.90
CA VAL A 35 18.73 19.07 -1.23
C VAL A 35 19.80 18.46 -2.12
N PRO A 36 21.00 18.13 -1.61
CA PRO A 36 22.01 17.42 -2.40
C PRO A 36 21.52 16.00 -2.75
N ALA A 37 21.97 15.44 -3.88
CA ALA A 37 21.50 14.13 -4.35
C ALA A 37 21.73 12.97 -3.34
N ASN A 38 22.76 13.07 -2.50
CA ASN A 38 23.07 12.12 -1.42
C ASN A 38 22.54 12.56 -0.03
N GLY A 39 21.70 13.61 0.03
CA GLY A 39 21.17 14.17 1.27
C GLY A 39 19.88 13.53 1.77
N PHE A 40 19.30 12.58 1.03
CA PHE A 40 18.04 11.94 1.42
C PHE A 40 18.26 10.80 2.42
N THR A 41 17.44 10.79 3.47
CA THR A 41 17.31 9.63 4.36
C THR A 41 16.16 8.73 3.89
N PRO A 42 16.19 7.40 4.17
CA PRO A 42 15.15 6.48 3.75
C PRO A 42 13.73 6.86 4.22
N ASP A 43 13.63 7.48 5.40
CA ASP A 43 12.38 7.92 6.02
C ASP A 43 11.96 9.35 5.64
N ASN A 44 12.76 10.04 4.83
CA ASN A 44 12.60 11.47 4.53
C ASN A 44 12.56 12.36 5.77
N GLY A 45 13.23 11.98 6.87
CA GLY A 45 13.20 12.66 8.16
C GLY A 45 13.50 14.16 8.09
N ALA A 46 14.46 14.54 7.25
CA ALA A 46 14.89 15.92 7.02
C ALA A 46 13.96 16.73 6.08
N LEU A 47 12.94 16.11 5.48
CA LEU A 47 12.02 16.76 4.55
C LEU A 47 10.70 17.18 5.21
N SER A 48 9.79 17.70 4.40
CA SER A 48 8.47 18.15 4.84
C SER A 48 7.67 17.03 5.54
N PRO A 49 6.71 17.38 6.42
CA PRO A 49 5.81 16.41 7.03
C PRO A 49 5.11 15.50 6.02
N PHE A 50 4.76 16.03 4.85
CA PHE A 50 4.18 15.25 3.76
C PHE A 50 5.14 14.18 3.24
N MET A 51 6.41 14.53 2.97
CA MET A 51 7.40 13.57 2.46
C MET A 51 7.69 12.42 3.42
N ARG A 52 7.69 12.71 4.74
CA ARG A 52 7.77 11.68 5.78
C ARG A 52 6.58 10.73 5.74
N ARG A 53 5.36 11.27 5.64
CA ARG A 53 4.14 10.45 5.53
C ARG A 53 4.09 9.67 4.22
N LEU A 54 4.59 10.22 3.12
CA LEU A 54 4.69 9.53 1.84
C LEU A 54 5.64 8.34 1.91
N ALA A 55 6.83 8.50 2.51
CA ALA A 55 7.76 7.40 2.76
C ALA A 55 7.09 6.29 3.61
N ARG A 56 6.40 6.66 4.69
CA ARG A 56 5.71 5.70 5.56
C ARG A 56 4.50 5.03 4.90
N ALA A 57 3.72 5.75 4.08
CA ALA A 57 2.59 5.19 3.35
C ALA A 57 3.06 4.21 2.27
N HIS A 58 4.14 4.54 1.53
CA HIS A 58 4.77 3.65 0.57
C HIS A 58 5.33 2.40 1.26
N ALA A 59 6.12 2.56 2.32
CA ALA A 59 6.67 1.42 3.08
C ALA A 59 5.56 0.49 3.60
N ASN A 60 4.49 1.06 4.16
CA ASN A 60 3.35 0.26 4.62
C ASN A 60 2.64 -0.51 3.49
N CYS A 61 2.59 0.06 2.28
CA CYS A 61 2.07 -0.61 1.10
C CYS A 61 2.96 -1.81 0.74
N ILE A 62 4.28 -1.59 0.62
CA ILE A 62 5.27 -2.63 0.30
C ILE A 62 5.27 -3.75 1.35
N GLU A 63 5.24 -3.43 2.64
CA GLU A 63 5.17 -4.43 3.73
C GLU A 63 3.90 -5.28 3.67
N GLY A 64 2.79 -4.70 3.17
CA GLY A 64 1.53 -5.42 3.00
C GLY A 64 1.51 -6.34 1.78
N LEU A 65 2.36 -6.09 0.77
CA LEU A 65 2.33 -6.80 -0.50
C LEU A 65 2.65 -8.30 -0.35
N PRO A 66 3.70 -8.73 0.38
CA PRO A 66 3.97 -10.16 0.61
C PRO A 66 2.82 -10.91 1.28
N ILE A 67 2.02 -10.23 2.09
CA ILE A 67 0.88 -10.83 2.79
C ILE A 67 -0.34 -10.83 1.87
N PHE A 68 -0.92 -9.66 1.60
CA PHE A 68 -2.20 -9.58 0.89
C PHE A 68 -2.06 -9.80 -0.61
N GLY A 69 -1.02 -9.25 -1.23
CA GLY A 69 -0.70 -9.51 -2.62
C GLY A 69 -0.21 -10.94 -2.84
N GLY A 70 0.58 -11.47 -1.89
CA GLY A 70 1.01 -12.86 -1.88
C GLY A 70 -0.15 -13.84 -1.90
N LEU A 71 -1.18 -13.64 -1.05
CA LEU A 71 -2.37 -14.49 -1.02
C LEU A 71 -3.16 -14.45 -2.34
N LEU A 72 -3.34 -13.27 -2.94
CA LEU A 72 -3.93 -13.16 -4.27
C LEU A 72 -3.09 -13.90 -5.33
N GLY A 73 -1.77 -13.76 -5.28
CA GLY A 73 -0.84 -14.44 -6.17
C GLY A 73 -0.92 -15.96 -6.04
N VAL A 74 -0.92 -16.48 -4.81
CA VAL A 74 -1.08 -17.91 -4.52
C VAL A 74 -2.40 -18.42 -5.10
N ALA A 75 -3.52 -17.74 -4.82
CA ALA A 75 -4.83 -18.12 -5.34
C ALA A 75 -4.86 -18.19 -6.88
N ILE A 76 -4.20 -17.24 -7.56
CA ILE A 76 -4.06 -17.25 -9.03
C ILE A 76 -3.22 -18.44 -9.49
N ILE A 77 -2.06 -18.69 -8.86
CA ILE A 77 -1.12 -19.76 -9.25
C ILE A 77 -1.79 -21.13 -9.12
N ILE A 78 -2.53 -21.37 -8.02
CA ILE A 78 -3.19 -22.65 -7.78
C ILE A 78 -4.59 -22.75 -8.41
N SER A 79 -4.99 -21.74 -9.20
CA SER A 79 -6.32 -21.66 -9.85
C SER A 79 -7.51 -21.74 -8.87
N LYS A 80 -7.36 -21.21 -7.64
CA LYS A 80 -8.43 -21.07 -6.62
C LYS A 80 -8.85 -19.61 -6.44
N THR A 81 -9.05 -18.86 -7.53
CA THR A 81 -9.41 -17.42 -7.43
C THR A 81 -10.84 -17.20 -6.95
N ASP A 82 -11.70 -18.22 -7.00
CA ASP A 82 -13.05 -18.23 -6.42
C ASP A 82 -13.04 -17.95 -4.90
N VAL A 83 -11.97 -18.32 -4.20
CA VAL A 83 -11.77 -18.01 -2.76
C VAL A 83 -11.55 -16.52 -2.53
N THR A 84 -10.80 -15.86 -3.40
CA THR A 84 -10.33 -14.48 -3.20
C THR A 84 -11.14 -13.43 -3.95
N ASP A 85 -11.73 -13.78 -5.09
CA ASP A 85 -12.48 -12.88 -5.97
C ASP A 85 -13.60 -12.10 -5.27
N PRO A 86 -14.42 -12.68 -4.37
CA PRO A 86 -15.51 -11.96 -3.72
C PRO A 86 -15.05 -10.77 -2.85
N LEU A 87 -13.83 -10.81 -2.31
CA LEU A 87 -13.30 -9.80 -1.39
C LEU A 87 -12.12 -9.01 -1.97
N ALA A 88 -11.66 -9.35 -3.18
CA ALA A 88 -10.47 -8.79 -3.81
C ALA A 88 -10.56 -7.25 -3.96
N SER A 89 -11.68 -6.75 -4.50
CA SER A 89 -11.92 -5.31 -4.66
C SER A 89 -12.01 -4.57 -3.32
N THR A 90 -12.61 -5.20 -2.30
CA THR A 90 -12.70 -4.63 -0.95
C THR A 90 -11.32 -4.53 -0.30
N MET A 91 -10.48 -5.56 -0.45
CA MET A 91 -9.10 -5.54 0.05
C MET A 91 -8.30 -4.41 -0.60
N LEU A 92 -8.37 -4.28 -1.93
CA LEU A 92 -7.71 -3.20 -2.66
C LEU A 92 -8.23 -1.81 -2.22
N GLY A 93 -9.54 -1.64 -2.13
CA GLY A 93 -10.14 -0.38 -1.68
C GLY A 93 -9.66 0.01 -0.28
N ALA A 94 -9.64 -0.94 0.65
CA ALA A 94 -9.14 -0.71 2.01
C ALA A 94 -7.66 -0.31 2.02
N ARG A 95 -6.82 -0.91 1.16
CA ARG A 95 -5.41 -0.52 0.99
C ARG A 95 -5.27 0.94 0.53
N ILE A 96 -6.00 1.33 -0.51
CA ILE A 96 -5.94 2.68 -1.08
C ILE A 96 -6.42 3.71 -0.04
N VAL A 97 -7.58 3.46 0.59
CA VAL A 97 -8.13 4.33 1.64
C VAL A 97 -7.15 4.49 2.80
N GLN A 98 -6.53 3.40 3.28
CA GLN A 98 -5.52 3.45 4.34
C GLN A 98 -4.34 4.36 3.95
N SER A 99 -3.78 4.19 2.74
CA SER A 99 -2.66 5.01 2.26
C SER A 99 -3.03 6.48 2.12
N VAL A 100 -4.20 6.79 1.55
CA VAL A 100 -4.67 8.18 1.37
C VAL A 100 -4.85 8.87 2.71
N ILE A 101 -5.51 8.23 3.68
CA ILE A 101 -5.68 8.80 5.02
C ILE A 101 -4.32 9.07 5.68
N HIS A 102 -3.37 8.14 5.54
CA HIS A 102 -2.00 8.29 6.06
C HIS A 102 -1.31 9.53 5.46
N LEU A 103 -1.44 9.76 4.14
CA LEU A 103 -0.85 10.91 3.47
C LEU A 103 -1.45 12.23 3.94
N VAL A 104 -2.77 12.26 4.10
CA VAL A 104 -3.53 13.50 4.30
C VAL A 104 -3.51 13.96 5.76
N SER A 105 -3.62 13.06 6.73
CA SER A 105 -3.83 13.46 8.14
C SER A 105 -3.22 12.51 9.17
N THR A 106 -2.83 13.09 10.30
CA THR A 106 -2.36 12.40 11.52
C THR A 106 -3.23 12.68 12.73
N SER A 107 -4.42 13.25 12.55
CA SER A 107 -5.36 13.46 13.66
C SER A 107 -5.81 12.12 14.26
N GLN A 108 -6.27 12.14 15.51
CA GLN A 108 -6.75 10.93 16.19
C GLN A 108 -7.81 10.18 15.36
N LEU A 109 -8.79 10.91 14.80
CA LEU A 109 -9.81 10.31 13.94
C LEU A 109 -9.22 9.68 12.67
N ALA A 110 -8.29 10.36 11.99
CA ALA A 110 -7.64 9.82 10.80
C ALA A 110 -6.82 8.56 11.13
N VAL A 111 -6.12 8.54 12.26
CA VAL A 111 -5.38 7.38 12.74
C VAL A 111 -6.32 6.20 13.02
N SER A 112 -7.47 6.43 13.66
CA SER A 112 -8.47 5.39 13.86
C SER A 112 -9.04 4.87 12.54
N LEU A 113 -9.36 5.75 11.58
CA LEU A 113 -9.92 5.34 10.28
C LEU A 113 -8.93 4.52 9.44
N ARG A 114 -7.65 4.94 9.36
CA ARG A 114 -6.64 4.15 8.64
C ARG A 114 -6.38 2.81 9.34
N PHE A 115 -6.48 2.75 10.66
CA PHE A 115 -6.40 1.50 11.40
C PHE A 115 -7.58 0.58 11.08
N THR A 116 -8.81 1.10 11.01
CA THR A 116 -9.98 0.32 10.57
C THR A 116 -9.80 -0.24 9.17
N ALA A 117 -9.32 0.57 8.21
CA ALA A 117 -9.03 0.08 6.86
C ALA A 117 -7.93 -1.00 6.83
N PHE A 118 -6.93 -0.90 7.71
CA PHE A 118 -5.95 -1.96 7.90
C PHE A 118 -6.57 -3.23 8.51
N ALA A 119 -7.43 -3.08 9.52
CA ALA A 119 -8.11 -4.21 10.16
C ALA A 119 -8.99 -4.99 9.19
N VAL A 120 -9.69 -4.31 8.27
CA VAL A 120 -10.44 -4.95 7.18
C VAL A 120 -9.52 -5.85 6.34
N GLN A 121 -8.34 -5.35 5.96
CA GLN A 121 -7.38 -6.16 5.20
C GLN A 121 -6.89 -7.36 6.01
N MET A 122 -6.58 -7.17 7.30
CA MET A 122 -6.15 -8.24 8.19
C MET A 122 -7.19 -9.36 8.29
N VAL A 123 -8.47 -9.02 8.45
CA VAL A 123 -9.56 -10.00 8.51
C VAL A 123 -9.69 -10.75 7.18
N ILE A 124 -9.67 -10.03 6.05
CA ILE A 124 -9.73 -10.65 4.71
C ILE A 124 -8.53 -11.58 4.51
N GLY A 125 -7.32 -11.13 4.84
CA GLY A 125 -6.09 -11.92 4.70
C GLY A 125 -6.11 -13.18 5.55
N ALA A 126 -6.52 -13.08 6.83
CA ALA A 126 -6.66 -14.24 7.70
C ALA A 126 -7.70 -15.25 7.18
N TYR A 127 -8.82 -14.75 6.67
CA TYR A 127 -9.86 -15.58 6.05
C TYR A 127 -9.36 -16.31 4.80
N TRP A 128 -8.65 -15.61 3.91
CA TRP A 128 -8.04 -16.22 2.73
C TRP A 128 -6.94 -17.22 3.08
N CYS A 129 -6.08 -16.93 4.05
CA CYS A 129 -5.08 -17.89 4.55
C CYS A 129 -5.76 -19.20 4.95
N TRP A 130 -6.83 -19.13 5.74
CA TRP A 130 -7.57 -20.32 6.17
C TRP A 130 -8.13 -21.10 4.98
N LEU A 131 -8.84 -20.44 4.07
CA LEU A 131 -9.49 -21.12 2.94
C LEU A 131 -8.53 -21.67 1.89
N LEU A 132 -7.36 -21.05 1.70
CA LEU A 132 -6.36 -21.54 0.74
C LEU A 132 -5.56 -22.74 1.27
N LEU A 133 -5.57 -22.98 2.58
CA LEU A 133 -4.90 -24.11 3.24
C LEU A 133 -5.76 -25.38 3.31
N ILE A 134 -7.05 -25.29 3.00
CA ILE A 134 -8.00 -26.42 2.98
C ILE A 134 -8.50 -26.71 1.56
#